data_AF-A0A0M8WAG0-F1
#
_entry.id   AF-A0A0M8WAG0-F1
#
_cell.length_a   1.000
_cell.length_b   1.000
_cell.length_c   1.000
_cell.angle_alpha   90.00
_cell.angle_beta   90.00
_cell.angle_gamma   90.00
#
_symmetry.space_group_name_H-M   'P 1'
#
loop_
_entity.id
_entity.type
_entity.pdbx_description
1 polymer ?
#
loop_
_entity_poly.entity_id
_entity_poly.type
_entity_poly.pdbx_seq_one_letter_code
_entity_poly.pdbx_strand_id
1 'polypeptide(L)'
;MVQLGGRLDPLPDPVVAWLSGAGAVELTDDAATDLIEIEARLRGLAAQLAQEATSVERALAEQRRQLARLPRPRWAWRSARQRRRTDTILGATIKRHSELADLMKETQALQAVVRDYVISLDPPSGRLREVADGWKRSPEVPPTVVVMGTEDEFFAADSRRTRPDWGYPIADADLFGEQWRRDGDDHGPHAGPAEHSGSWQLGYIPRTGEIYASRRCGHLPQQVWLLGREFGARQAHTVLDGVLPRMREPNSLILAAGVVHAARSLRGTRHRAALRRPGAAGTQTRVPDAGEPDD
;
A
#
# COMPACT_ATOMS: atom_id res chain seq x y z
N MET A 1 -12.34 -17.52 21.70
CA MET A 1 -13.56 -16.87 21.16
C MET A 1 -13.35 -15.38 21.26
N VAL A 2 -13.96 -14.59 20.38
CA VAL A 2 -13.89 -13.13 20.39
C VAL A 2 -15.23 -12.60 20.88
N GLN A 3 -15.20 -11.73 21.90
CA GLN A 3 -16.40 -11.06 22.40
C GLN A 3 -16.40 -9.60 21.93
N LEU A 4 -17.42 -9.22 21.15
CA LEU A 4 -17.65 -7.85 20.73
C LEU A 4 -19.00 -7.38 21.29
N GLY A 5 -18.96 -6.60 22.38
CA GLY A 5 -20.15 -6.25 23.14
C GLY A 5 -20.84 -7.49 23.69
N GLY A 6 -22.07 -7.77 23.24
CA GLY A 6 -22.82 -8.97 23.62
C GLY A 6 -22.70 -10.16 22.66
N ARG A 7 -21.97 -10.02 21.53
CA ARG A 7 -21.82 -11.08 20.53
C ARG A 7 -20.57 -11.90 20.81
N LEU A 8 -20.70 -13.23 20.73
CA LEU A 8 -19.58 -14.18 20.82
C LEU A 8 -19.37 -14.83 19.46
N ASP A 9 -18.20 -14.62 18.87
CA ASP A 9 -17.82 -15.22 17.61
C ASP A 9 -16.66 -16.21 17.84
N PRO A 10 -16.76 -17.47 17.39
CA PRO A 10 -15.65 -18.40 17.46
C PRO A 10 -14.51 -17.95 16.55
N LEU A 11 -13.27 -18.20 16.96
CA LEU A 11 -12.12 -18.00 16.08
C LEU A 11 -12.12 -19.10 15.01
N PRO A 12 -11.68 -18.82 13.77
CA PRO A 12 -11.53 -19.86 12.76
C PRO A 12 -10.54 -20.95 13.20
N ASP A 13 -10.86 -22.22 12.93
CA ASP A 13 -10.04 -23.38 13.32
C ASP A 13 -8.55 -23.25 12.92
N PRO A 14 -8.18 -22.74 11.72
CA PRO A 14 -6.77 -22.54 11.37
C PRO A 14 -6.04 -21.57 12.31
N VAL A 15 -6.74 -20.54 12.82
CA VAL A 15 -6.17 -19.57 13.76
C VAL A 15 -5.99 -20.22 15.13
N VAL A 16 -6.98 -20.99 15.59
CA VAL A 16 -6.90 -21.75 16.85
C VAL A 16 -5.75 -22.76 16.82
N ALA A 17 -5.61 -23.51 15.71
CA ALA A 17 -4.54 -24.47 15.53
C ALA A 17 -3.16 -23.79 15.54
N TRP A 18 -3.03 -22.63 14.89
CA TRP A 18 -1.79 -21.86 14.87
C TRP A 18 -1.42 -21.32 16.25
N LEU A 19 -2.37 -20.72 16.98
CA LEU A 19 -2.19 -20.22 18.34
C LEU A 19 -1.80 -21.33 19.33
N SER A 20 -2.33 -22.53 19.14
CA SER A 20 -2.01 -23.71 19.96
C SER A 20 -0.64 -24.32 19.66
N GLY A 21 -0.03 -23.96 18.53
CA GLY A 21 1.22 -24.53 18.04
C GLY A 21 2.38 -23.53 18.09
N ALA A 22 2.99 -23.27 16.93
CA ALA A 22 4.15 -22.39 16.79
C ALA A 22 3.83 -20.89 16.99
N GLY A 23 2.55 -20.53 17.04
CA GLY A 23 2.07 -19.15 17.11
C GLY A 23 1.70 -18.69 18.51
N ALA A 24 2.39 -19.13 19.56
CA ALA A 24 2.08 -18.73 20.93
C ALA A 24 2.11 -17.20 21.09
N VAL A 25 0.94 -16.58 21.06
CA VAL A 25 0.68 -15.19 21.45
C VAL A 25 0.06 -15.24 22.84
N GLU A 26 0.57 -14.44 23.76
CA GLU A 26 -0.13 -14.20 25.02
C GLU A 26 -1.38 -13.39 24.69
N LEU A 27 -2.54 -14.07 24.67
CA LEU A 27 -3.82 -13.42 24.44
C LEU A 27 -4.18 -12.57 25.65
N THR A 28 -4.73 -11.40 25.39
CA THR A 28 -5.14 -10.42 26.39
C THR A 28 -6.67 -10.40 26.51
N ASP A 29 -7.20 -9.57 27.42
CA ASP A 29 -8.64 -9.31 27.48
C ASP A 29 -9.11 -8.38 26.35
N ASP A 30 -8.20 -7.80 25.56
CA ASP A 30 -8.50 -6.96 24.41
C ASP A 30 -8.35 -7.75 23.09
N ALA A 31 -9.42 -8.45 22.72
CA ALA A 31 -9.45 -9.25 21.51
C ALA A 31 -9.19 -8.42 20.22
N ALA A 32 -9.45 -7.11 20.22
CA ALA A 32 -9.13 -6.28 19.06
C ALA A 32 -7.62 -6.11 18.91
N THR A 33 -6.93 -5.82 20.01
CA THR A 33 -5.47 -5.73 20.05
C THR A 33 -4.83 -7.07 19.68
N ASP A 34 -5.33 -8.18 20.23
CA ASP A 34 -4.81 -9.52 19.94
C ASP A 34 -4.93 -9.90 18.46
N LEU A 35 -6.09 -9.64 17.82
CA LEU A 35 -6.29 -9.95 16.39
C LEU A 35 -5.36 -9.12 15.49
N ILE A 36 -5.14 -7.85 15.84
CA ILE A 36 -4.20 -6.97 15.15
C ILE A 36 -2.77 -7.46 15.32
N GLU A 37 -2.41 -7.91 16.53
CA GLU A 37 -1.09 -8.46 16.83
C GLU A 37 -0.84 -9.78 16.09
N ILE A 38 -1.81 -10.69 16.10
CA ILE A 38 -1.74 -11.96 15.34
C ILE A 38 -1.48 -11.67 13.86
N GLU A 39 -2.25 -10.77 13.26
CA GLU A 39 -2.06 -10.41 11.85
C GLU A 39 -0.68 -9.76 11.59
N ALA A 40 -0.21 -8.90 12.51
CA ALA A 40 1.12 -8.31 12.42
C ALA A 40 2.24 -9.35 12.55
N ARG A 41 2.10 -10.34 13.43
CA ARG A 41 3.06 -11.45 13.57
C ARG A 41 3.10 -12.32 12.32
N LEU A 42 1.94 -12.67 11.75
CA LEU A 42 1.85 -13.42 10.50
C LEU A 42 2.51 -12.68 9.33
N ARG A 43 2.27 -11.36 9.24
CA ARG A 43 2.93 -10.48 8.27
C ARG A 43 4.45 -10.47 8.47
N GLY A 44 4.93 -10.36 9.71
CA GLY A 44 6.35 -10.41 10.03
C GLY A 44 7.00 -11.74 9.65
N LEU A 45 6.33 -12.86 9.96
CA LEU A 45 6.76 -14.19 9.56
C LEU A 45 6.85 -14.33 8.02
N ALA A 46 5.83 -13.85 7.30
CA ALA A 46 5.85 -13.87 5.83
C ALA A 46 7.04 -13.07 5.25
N ALA A 47 7.35 -11.90 5.84
CA ALA A 47 8.50 -11.09 5.44
C ALA A 47 9.84 -11.81 5.70
N GLN A 48 9.98 -12.48 6.85
CA GLN A 48 11.15 -13.29 7.18
C GLN A 48 11.31 -14.46 6.19
N LEU A 49 10.24 -15.21 5.93
CA LEU A 49 10.24 -16.33 4.98
C LEU A 49 10.62 -15.87 3.57
N ALA A 50 10.14 -14.70 3.12
CA ALA A 50 10.50 -14.13 1.83
C ALA A 50 12.00 -13.75 1.74
N GLN A 51 12.58 -13.23 2.83
CA GLN A 51 14.02 -12.93 2.89
C GLN A 51 14.86 -14.21 2.87
N GLU A 52 14.47 -15.22 3.63
CA GLU A 52 15.11 -16.53 3.61
C GLU A 52 15.02 -17.16 2.21
N ALA A 53 13.85 -17.13 1.57
CA ALA A 53 13.64 -17.65 0.22
C ALA A 53 14.56 -16.94 -0.79
N THR A 54 14.66 -15.61 -0.73
CA THR A 54 15.57 -14.82 -1.58
C THR A 54 17.03 -15.24 -1.37
N SER A 55 17.45 -15.49 -0.12
CA SER A 55 18.81 -15.96 0.19
C SER A 55 19.09 -17.35 -0.40
N VAL A 56 18.10 -18.26 -0.32
CA VAL A 56 18.17 -19.62 -0.86
C VAL A 56 18.18 -19.60 -2.39
N GLU A 57 17.41 -18.71 -3.03
CA GLU A 57 17.43 -18.52 -4.48
C GLU A 57 18.81 -18.08 -4.99
N ARG A 58 19.46 -17.14 -4.30
CA ARG A 58 20.85 -16.74 -4.62
C ARG A 58 21.81 -17.92 -4.47
N ALA A 59 21.68 -18.70 -3.40
CA ALA A 59 22.48 -19.90 -3.19
C ALA A 59 22.25 -20.94 -4.30
N LEU A 60 21.00 -21.15 -4.70
CA LEU A 60 20.62 -22.06 -5.76
C LEU A 60 21.18 -21.62 -7.12
N ALA A 61 21.11 -20.32 -7.45
CA ALA A 61 21.74 -19.76 -8.63
C ALA A 61 23.26 -19.98 -8.64
N GLU A 62 23.91 -19.77 -7.48
CA GLU A 62 25.34 -20.01 -7.34
C GLU A 62 25.71 -21.49 -7.51
N GLN A 63 24.97 -22.42 -6.89
CA GLN A 63 25.19 -23.86 -7.04
C GLN A 63 25.00 -24.32 -8.48
N ARG A 64 24.00 -23.79 -9.20
CA ARG A 64 23.82 -24.06 -10.63
C ARG A 64 25.01 -23.57 -11.46
N ARG A 65 25.53 -22.38 -11.18
CA ARG A 65 26.75 -21.86 -11.84
C ARG A 65 27.97 -22.73 -11.56
N GLN A 66 28.15 -23.16 -10.30
CA GLN A 66 29.25 -24.05 -9.92
C GLN A 66 29.15 -25.38 -10.65
N LEU A 67 27.97 -26.02 -10.67
CA LEU A 67 27.75 -27.28 -11.36
C LEU A 67 28.02 -27.19 -12.87
N ALA A 68 27.63 -26.08 -13.50
CA ALA A 68 27.85 -25.83 -14.93
C ALA A 68 29.34 -25.65 -15.28
N ARG A 69 30.15 -25.11 -14.36
CA ARG A 69 31.61 -24.94 -14.54
C ARG A 69 32.39 -26.24 -14.36
N LEU A 70 31.82 -27.26 -13.72
CA LEU A 70 32.53 -28.51 -13.49
C LEU A 70 32.66 -29.32 -14.79
N PRO A 71 33.87 -29.81 -15.13
CA PRO A 71 34.08 -30.60 -16.33
C PRO A 71 33.22 -31.86 -16.31
N ARG A 72 32.71 -32.25 -17.49
CA ARG A 72 31.96 -33.51 -17.64
C ARG A 72 32.89 -34.68 -17.30
N PRO A 73 32.44 -35.65 -16.49
CA PRO A 73 33.28 -36.78 -16.12
C PRO A 73 33.50 -37.65 -17.35
N ARG A 74 34.64 -37.47 -18.02
CA ARG A 74 35.06 -38.40 -19.07
C ARG A 74 35.91 -39.54 -18.47
N TRP A 75 36.83 -39.26 -17.54
CA TRP A 75 37.74 -40.28 -16.97
C TRP A 75 38.29 -39.98 -15.56
N ALA A 76 37.92 -38.86 -14.93
CA ALA A 76 38.47 -38.44 -13.64
C ALA A 76 37.49 -38.66 -12.47
N TRP A 77 37.79 -39.65 -11.62
CA TRP A 77 37.06 -39.95 -10.39
C TRP A 77 36.88 -38.73 -9.46
N ARG A 78 37.87 -37.83 -9.40
CA ARG A 78 37.81 -36.59 -8.61
C ARG A 78 36.71 -35.63 -9.10
N SER A 79 36.58 -35.43 -10.41
CA SER A 79 35.53 -34.56 -10.97
C SER A 79 34.15 -35.17 -10.82
N ALA A 80 34.03 -36.50 -10.91
CA ALA A 80 32.78 -37.21 -10.63
C ALA A 80 32.34 -37.06 -9.16
N ARG A 81 33.26 -37.18 -8.20
CA ARG A 81 32.98 -37.00 -6.77
C ARG A 81 32.56 -35.56 -6.44
N GLN A 82 33.26 -34.57 -7.00
CA GLN A 82 32.92 -33.15 -6.80
C GLN A 82 31.55 -32.83 -7.38
N ARG A 83 31.24 -33.31 -8.59
CA ARG A 83 29.95 -33.13 -9.22
C ARG A 83 28.81 -33.75 -8.40
N ARG A 84 28.98 -34.98 -7.89
CA ARG A 84 28.00 -35.63 -6.99
C ARG A 84 27.76 -34.79 -5.72
N ARG A 85 28.81 -34.26 -5.10
CA ARG A 85 28.67 -33.39 -3.93
C ARG A 85 27.88 -32.12 -4.23
N THR A 86 28.21 -31.43 -5.32
CA THR A 86 27.47 -30.22 -5.75
C THR A 86 26.01 -30.55 -6.07
N ASP A 87 25.74 -31.70 -6.69
CA ASP A 87 24.39 -32.16 -7.00
C ASP A 87 23.57 -32.46 -5.73
N THR A 88 24.18 -33.11 -4.72
CA THR A 88 23.53 -33.30 -3.41
C THR A 88 23.21 -31.98 -2.71
N ILE A 89 24.14 -31.02 -2.73
CA ILE A 89 23.92 -29.68 -2.16
C ILE A 89 22.80 -28.95 -2.90
N LEU A 90 22.79 -29.02 -4.24
CA LEU A 90 21.74 -28.44 -5.08
C LEU A 90 20.37 -29.05 -4.75
N GLY A 91 20.28 -30.38 -4.63
CA GLY A 91 19.05 -31.08 -4.24
C GLY A 91 18.53 -30.64 -2.88
N ALA A 92 19.41 -30.54 -1.87
CA ALA A 92 19.03 -30.04 -0.54
C ALA A 92 18.57 -28.58 -0.58
N THR A 93 19.22 -27.74 -1.39
CA THR A 93 18.86 -26.31 -1.56
C THR A 93 17.50 -26.15 -2.23
N ILE A 94 17.21 -26.97 -3.26
CA ILE A 94 15.89 -27.01 -3.91
C ILE A 94 14.82 -27.42 -2.90
N LYS A 95 15.06 -28.48 -2.12
CA LYS A 95 14.12 -28.93 -1.09
C LYS A 95 13.81 -27.81 -0.08
N ARG A 96 14.84 -27.13 0.44
CA ARG A 96 14.67 -26.00 1.37
C ARG A 96 13.89 -24.84 0.75
N HIS A 97 14.13 -24.53 -0.53
CA HIS A 97 13.37 -23.49 -1.25
C HIS A 97 11.89 -23.86 -1.36
N SER A 98 11.56 -25.10 -1.69
CA SER A 98 10.17 -25.58 -1.73
C SER A 98 9.51 -25.53 -0.36
N GLU A 99 10.18 -25.99 0.71
CA GLU A 99 9.67 -25.91 2.08
C GLU A 99 9.37 -24.46 2.50
N LEU A 100 10.23 -23.50 2.15
CA LEU A 100 10.01 -22.08 2.42
C LEU A 100 8.83 -21.51 1.63
N ALA A 101 8.66 -21.92 0.37
CA ALA A 101 7.55 -21.49 -0.46
C ALA A 101 6.20 -22.00 0.08
N ASP A 102 6.15 -23.25 0.54
CA ASP A 102 4.96 -23.84 1.16
C ASP A 102 4.60 -23.12 2.47
N LEU A 103 5.58 -22.89 3.36
CA LEU A 103 5.37 -22.13 4.60
C LEU A 103 4.90 -20.69 4.34
N MET A 104 5.46 -20.04 3.32
CA MET A 104 5.04 -18.68 2.95
C MET A 104 3.58 -18.67 2.47
N LYS A 105 3.18 -19.64 1.65
CA LYS A 105 1.80 -19.80 1.18
C LYS A 105 0.83 -20.09 2.32
N GLU A 106 1.19 -20.96 3.25
CA GLU A 106 0.41 -21.26 4.45
C GLU A 106 0.23 -20.02 5.33
N THR A 107 1.31 -19.27 5.56
CA THR A 107 1.29 -18.02 6.34
C THR A 107 0.38 -16.98 5.70
N GLN A 108 0.45 -16.80 4.38
CA GLN A 108 -0.42 -15.88 3.63
C GLN A 108 -1.89 -16.32 3.67
N ALA A 109 -2.16 -17.62 3.55
CA ALA A 109 -3.51 -18.16 3.66
C ALA A 109 -4.10 -17.90 5.06
N LEU A 110 -3.31 -18.11 6.12
CA LEU A 110 -3.73 -17.82 7.49
C LEU A 110 -3.95 -16.33 7.72
N GLN A 111 -3.08 -15.46 7.17
CA GLN A 111 -3.27 -14.01 7.21
C GLN A 111 -4.59 -13.61 6.56
N ALA A 112 -4.93 -14.18 5.38
CA ALA A 112 -6.19 -13.93 4.71
C ALA A 112 -7.39 -14.36 5.58
N VAL A 113 -7.33 -15.54 6.22
CA VAL A 113 -8.37 -16.01 7.15
C VAL A 113 -8.59 -15.05 8.31
N VAL A 114 -7.52 -14.53 8.93
CA VAL A 114 -7.62 -13.54 10.02
C VAL A 114 -8.27 -12.25 9.53
N ARG A 115 -7.86 -11.76 8.36
CA ARG A 115 -8.40 -10.52 7.77
C ARG A 115 -9.89 -10.68 7.42
N ASP A 116 -10.25 -11.76 6.75
CA ASP A 116 -11.64 -12.06 6.37
C ASP A 116 -12.53 -12.21 7.59
N TYR A 117 -12.01 -12.86 8.64
CA TYR A 117 -12.69 -12.95 9.92
C TYR A 117 -12.95 -11.57 10.52
N VAL A 118 -11.93 -10.73 10.69
CA VAL A 118 -12.07 -9.37 11.22
C VAL A 118 -12.99 -8.49 10.38
N ILE A 119 -12.94 -8.63 9.05
CA ILE A 119 -13.86 -7.96 8.13
C ILE A 119 -15.31 -8.41 8.36
N SER A 120 -15.54 -9.72 8.51
CA SER A 120 -16.86 -10.29 8.72
C SER A 120 -17.45 -9.99 10.10
N LEU A 121 -16.61 -9.70 11.09
CA LEU A 121 -17.08 -9.23 12.40
C LEU A 121 -17.87 -7.90 12.29
N ASP A 122 -17.59 -7.09 11.27
CA ASP A 122 -18.19 -5.78 11.02
C ASP A 122 -18.31 -4.92 12.30
N PRO A 123 -17.19 -4.65 13.00
CA PRO A 123 -17.22 -3.89 14.24
C PRO A 123 -17.82 -2.48 14.00
N PRO A 124 -18.63 -1.97 14.94
CA PRO A 124 -19.36 -0.71 14.74
C PRO A 124 -18.46 0.53 14.82
N SER A 125 -17.36 0.46 15.59
CA SER A 125 -16.43 1.58 15.81
C SER A 125 -15.08 1.11 16.34
N GLY A 126 -14.14 2.05 16.50
CA GLY A 126 -12.83 1.82 17.13
C GLY A 126 -11.78 1.22 16.20
N ARG A 127 -10.63 0.85 16.79
CA ARG A 127 -9.43 0.38 16.06
C ARG A 127 -9.70 -0.82 15.17
N LEU A 128 -10.52 -1.77 15.62
CA LEU A 128 -10.86 -2.95 14.83
C LEU A 128 -11.67 -2.60 13.57
N ARG A 129 -12.53 -1.57 13.65
CA ARG A 129 -13.27 -1.04 12.50
C ARG A 129 -12.35 -0.37 11.50
N GLU A 130 -11.45 0.48 11.98
CA GLU A 130 -10.44 1.13 11.14
C GLU A 130 -9.59 0.11 10.39
N VAL A 131 -9.17 -0.96 11.08
CA VAL A 131 -8.40 -2.06 10.50
C VAL A 131 -9.22 -2.84 9.47
N ALA A 132 -10.46 -3.22 9.79
CA ALA A 132 -11.36 -3.90 8.86
C ALA A 132 -11.62 -3.06 7.59
N ASP A 133 -11.89 -1.76 7.75
CA ASP A 133 -12.09 -0.84 6.61
C ASP A 133 -10.82 -0.66 5.78
N GLY A 134 -9.65 -0.70 6.43
CA GLY A 134 -8.35 -0.72 5.76
C GLY A 134 -8.10 -1.98 4.94
N TRP A 135 -8.37 -3.15 5.48
CA TRP A 135 -8.17 -4.43 4.79
C TRP A 135 -9.19 -4.70 3.67
N LYS A 136 -10.38 -4.08 3.73
CA LYS A 136 -11.34 -4.10 2.60
C LYS A 136 -10.81 -3.38 1.35
N ARG A 137 -9.83 -2.48 1.49
CA ARG A 137 -9.25 -1.74 0.35
C ARG A 137 -8.24 -2.62 -0.38
N SER A 138 -8.29 -2.60 -1.71
CA SER A 138 -7.25 -3.24 -2.52
C SER A 138 -5.88 -2.59 -2.24
N PRO A 139 -4.80 -3.38 -2.09
CA PRO A 139 -3.45 -2.85 -1.95
C PRO A 139 -2.84 -2.41 -3.29
N GLU A 140 -3.53 -2.64 -4.40
CA GLU A 140 -3.06 -2.25 -5.73
C GLU A 140 -3.05 -0.73 -5.91
N VAL A 141 -2.13 -0.25 -6.74
CA VAL A 141 -2.05 1.18 -7.05
C VAL A 141 -3.32 1.59 -7.78
N PRO A 142 -4.08 2.59 -7.29
CA PRO A 142 -5.28 3.04 -7.98
C PRO A 142 -4.94 3.56 -9.38
N PRO A 143 -5.77 3.30 -10.42
CA PRO A 143 -5.49 3.71 -11.79
C PRO A 143 -5.45 5.24 -11.98
N THR A 144 -5.90 5.99 -10.97
CA THR A 144 -5.90 7.46 -10.93
C THR A 144 -4.57 8.05 -10.48
N VAL A 145 -3.66 7.22 -9.95
CA VAL A 145 -2.34 7.60 -9.45
C VAL A 145 -1.30 7.45 -10.56
N VAL A 146 -0.45 8.48 -10.73
CA VAL A 146 0.72 8.37 -11.60
C VAL A 146 1.92 7.94 -10.75
N VAL A 147 2.48 6.79 -11.08
CA VAL A 147 3.66 6.24 -10.42
C VAL A 147 4.92 6.76 -11.10
N MET A 148 5.84 7.27 -10.30
CA MET A 148 7.14 7.78 -10.72
C MET A 148 8.25 7.07 -9.92
N GLY A 149 9.49 7.18 -10.38
CA GLY A 149 10.66 6.58 -9.72
C GLY A 149 11.03 7.33 -8.43
N THR A 150 12.29 7.75 -8.33
CA THR A 150 12.80 8.39 -7.11
C THR A 150 12.25 9.81 -6.90
N GLU A 151 12.41 10.35 -5.68
CA GLU A 151 12.12 11.77 -5.42
C GLU A 151 12.95 12.69 -6.33
N ASP A 152 14.22 12.35 -6.58
CA ASP A 152 15.09 13.11 -7.47
C ASP A 152 14.56 13.19 -8.91
N GLU A 153 14.07 12.07 -9.47
CA GLU A 153 13.45 12.05 -10.79
C GLU A 153 12.15 12.87 -10.82
N PHE A 154 11.35 12.77 -9.76
CA PHE A 154 10.15 13.56 -9.61
C PHE A 154 10.45 15.07 -9.57
N PHE A 155 11.48 15.49 -8.83
CA PHE A 155 11.88 16.89 -8.74
C PHE A 155 12.58 17.40 -10.01
N ALA A 156 13.42 16.59 -10.64
CA ALA A 156 14.09 16.94 -11.90
C ALA A 156 13.09 17.16 -13.04
N ALA A 157 11.95 16.46 -13.02
CA ALA A 157 10.90 16.64 -14.03
C ALA A 157 10.18 18.00 -13.97
N ASP A 158 10.19 18.68 -12.82
CA ASP A 158 9.65 20.04 -12.68
C ASP A 158 10.33 20.80 -11.53
N SER A 159 11.27 21.67 -11.87
CA SER A 159 12.05 22.47 -10.91
C SER A 159 11.19 23.29 -9.94
N ARG A 160 9.94 23.63 -10.31
CA ARG A 160 9.02 24.37 -9.45
C ARG A 160 8.62 23.59 -8.20
N ARG A 161 8.81 22.26 -8.19
CA ARG A 161 8.55 21.37 -7.04
C ARG A 161 9.54 21.52 -5.91
N THR A 162 10.65 22.20 -6.14
CA THR A 162 11.75 22.30 -5.18
C THR A 162 11.98 23.73 -4.70
N ARG A 163 12.63 23.82 -3.54
CA ARG A 163 13.26 25.03 -3.04
C ARG A 163 14.71 24.73 -2.65
N PRO A 164 15.62 25.70 -2.79
CA PRO A 164 16.98 25.53 -2.30
C PRO A 164 16.99 25.48 -0.77
N ASP A 165 17.66 24.49 -0.20
CA ASP A 165 17.95 24.41 1.24
C ASP A 165 19.37 23.87 1.45
N TRP A 166 20.23 24.66 2.11
CA TRP A 166 21.65 24.34 2.34
C TRP A 166 22.43 23.82 1.10
N GLY A 167 22.07 24.29 -0.10
CA GLY A 167 22.72 23.88 -1.35
C GLY A 167 22.19 22.60 -1.99
N TYR A 168 21.14 21.99 -1.42
CA TYR A 168 20.45 20.83 -1.97
C TYR A 168 19.00 21.17 -2.35
N PRO A 169 18.45 20.60 -3.45
CA PRO A 169 17.04 20.74 -3.75
C PRO A 169 16.22 19.89 -2.80
N ILE A 170 15.35 20.53 -2.01
CA ILE A 170 14.34 19.83 -1.20
C ILE A 170 12.95 20.11 -1.75
N ALA A 171 11.99 19.24 -1.43
CA ALA A 171 10.59 19.47 -1.77
C ALA A 171 10.10 20.81 -1.18
N ASP A 172 9.53 21.67 -2.02
CA ASP A 172 8.81 22.87 -1.60
C ASP A 172 7.36 22.49 -1.28
N ALA A 173 7.21 21.66 -0.24
CA ALA A 173 5.96 20.98 0.08
C ALA A 173 5.53 21.18 1.54
N ASP A 174 4.22 21.32 1.72
CA ASP A 174 3.54 21.15 3.00
C ASP A 174 3.40 19.65 3.25
N LEU A 175 3.93 19.16 4.38
CA LEU A 175 3.92 17.74 4.73
C LEU A 175 2.68 17.38 5.56
N PHE A 176 1.97 16.33 5.15
CA PHE A 176 0.75 15.82 5.77
C PHE A 176 0.96 14.40 6.28
N GLY A 177 1.85 14.25 7.27
CA GLY A 177 2.13 12.97 7.92
C GLY A 177 3.12 12.08 7.16
N GLU A 178 3.81 11.25 7.91
CA GLU A 178 4.94 10.41 7.45
C GLU A 178 4.71 8.91 7.65
N GLN A 179 3.50 8.55 8.09
CA GLN A 179 3.17 7.20 8.54
C GLN A 179 2.06 6.59 7.70
N TRP A 180 1.95 6.97 6.42
CA TRP A 180 0.96 6.43 5.50
C TRP A 180 1.33 5.00 5.11
N ARG A 181 0.30 4.16 4.98
CA ARG A 181 0.45 2.71 4.89
C ARG A 181 -0.12 2.16 3.60
N ARG A 182 0.53 1.13 3.13
CA ARG A 182 0.10 0.28 2.02
C ARG A 182 0.60 -1.13 2.27
N ASP A 183 -0.32 -2.10 2.28
CA ASP A 183 0.04 -3.50 2.37
C ASP A 183 1.01 -3.86 1.22
N GLY A 184 2.03 -4.66 1.53
CA GLY A 184 3.15 -4.96 0.63
C GLY A 184 4.37 -4.05 0.83
N ASP A 185 4.19 -2.80 1.26
CA ASP A 185 5.31 -1.87 1.45
C ASP A 185 5.88 -1.91 2.89
N ASP A 186 5.01 -2.12 3.87
CA ASP A 186 5.33 -2.06 5.31
C ASP A 186 6.05 -3.33 5.85
N HIS A 187 6.57 -4.19 4.97
CA HIS A 187 7.10 -5.54 5.32
C HIS A 187 8.63 -5.58 5.44
N GLY A 188 9.20 -4.61 6.14
CA GLY A 188 10.66 -4.54 6.34
C GLY A 188 11.18 -5.55 7.39
N PRO A 189 12.44 -6.02 7.27
CA PRO A 189 13.10 -6.86 8.29
C PRO A 189 13.18 -6.23 9.68
N HIS A 190 13.04 -4.90 9.73
CA HIS A 190 13.12 -4.10 10.95
C HIS A 190 11.79 -3.40 11.26
N ALA A 191 10.70 -3.80 10.60
CA ALA A 191 9.38 -3.33 11.00
C ALA A 191 9.13 -3.77 12.43
N GLY A 192 9.12 -2.80 13.36
CA GLY A 192 8.82 -3.05 14.77
C GLY A 192 7.42 -3.66 14.95
N PRO A 193 7.12 -4.23 16.14
CA PRO A 193 5.84 -4.86 16.40
C PRO A 193 4.69 -3.91 16.07
N ALA A 194 3.79 -4.36 15.17
CA ALA A 194 2.42 -3.93 14.82
C ALA A 194 2.05 -2.43 14.70
N GLU A 195 2.93 -1.52 15.09
CA GLU A 195 2.53 -0.24 15.62
C GLU A 195 3.44 0.87 15.06
N HIS A 196 2.94 1.47 13.97
CA HIS A 196 2.88 2.92 13.73
C HIS A 196 3.73 3.56 12.63
N SER A 197 4.71 2.89 12.00
CA SER A 197 5.45 3.54 10.90
C SER A 197 4.99 3.02 9.55
N GLY A 198 4.07 3.73 8.90
CA GLY A 198 3.86 3.54 7.48
C GLY A 198 5.09 3.97 6.69
N SER A 199 5.34 3.29 5.56
CA SER A 199 6.52 3.55 4.72
C SER A 199 6.40 4.78 3.84
N TRP A 200 5.28 5.50 3.91
CA TRP A 200 4.96 6.58 2.99
C TRP A 200 4.75 7.91 3.71
N GLN A 201 5.27 8.96 3.09
CA GLN A 201 4.97 10.35 3.43
C GLN A 201 4.01 10.92 2.40
N LEU A 202 3.11 11.82 2.83
CA LEU A 202 2.19 12.54 1.95
C LEU A 202 2.49 14.03 2.02
N GLY A 203 2.46 14.72 0.88
CA GLY A 203 2.75 16.14 0.78
C GLY A 203 1.94 16.86 -0.29
N TYR A 204 1.83 18.17 -0.14
CA TYR A 204 1.23 19.09 -1.09
C TYR A 204 2.28 20.12 -1.52
N ILE A 205 2.44 20.35 -2.82
CA ILE A 205 3.35 21.35 -3.38
C ILE A 205 2.52 22.56 -3.80
N PRO A 206 2.53 23.68 -3.06
CA PRO A 206 1.68 24.83 -3.35
C PRO A 206 1.94 25.44 -4.73
N ARG A 207 3.22 25.47 -5.15
CA ARG A 207 3.61 26.11 -6.42
C ARG A 207 3.04 25.41 -7.65
N THR A 208 2.94 24.08 -7.63
CA THR A 208 2.41 23.28 -8.75
C THR A 208 0.98 22.81 -8.52
N GLY A 209 0.45 22.94 -7.31
CA GLY A 209 -0.87 22.44 -6.92
C GLY A 209 -0.94 20.91 -6.90
N GLU A 210 0.19 20.25 -6.66
CA GLU A 210 0.30 18.78 -6.71
C GLU A 210 0.20 18.16 -5.33
N ILE A 211 -0.56 17.07 -5.21
CA ILE A 211 -0.56 16.21 -4.03
C ILE A 211 0.18 14.94 -4.39
N TYR A 212 1.24 14.62 -3.66
CA TYR A 212 2.10 13.47 -3.91
C TYR A 212 2.35 12.69 -2.64
N ALA A 213 2.69 11.42 -2.77
CA ALA A 213 3.22 10.59 -1.71
C ALA A 213 4.59 10.04 -2.10
N SER A 214 5.51 9.89 -1.15
CA SER A 214 6.83 9.31 -1.40
C SER A 214 7.14 8.18 -0.41
N ARG A 215 7.70 7.09 -0.94
CA ARG A 215 8.09 5.92 -0.14
C ARG A 215 9.45 6.15 0.48
N ARG A 216 9.50 6.13 1.82
CA ARG A 216 10.68 6.29 2.66
C ARG A 216 10.93 5.02 3.47
N CYS A 217 11.37 3.96 2.80
CA CYS A 217 11.85 2.76 3.47
C CYS A 217 13.14 2.25 2.83
N GLY A 218 14.04 1.70 3.64
CA GLY A 218 15.36 1.25 3.17
C GLY A 218 15.36 -0.12 2.50
N HIS A 219 14.29 -0.89 2.62
CA HIS A 219 14.18 -2.26 2.09
C HIS A 219 13.48 -2.36 0.73
N LEU A 220 12.87 -1.28 0.24
CA LEU A 220 12.27 -1.20 -1.10
C LEU A 220 12.86 -0.03 -1.88
N PRO A 221 12.82 -0.06 -3.22
CA PRO A 221 13.19 1.10 -4.03
C PRO A 221 12.38 2.33 -3.65
N GLN A 222 12.96 3.52 -3.71
CA GLN A 222 12.17 4.75 -3.59
C GLN A 222 11.14 4.83 -4.72
N GLN A 223 10.00 5.43 -4.41
CA GLN A 223 8.89 5.57 -5.34
C GLN A 223 8.09 6.82 -4.98
N VAL A 224 7.65 7.56 -6.00
CA VAL A 224 6.73 8.70 -5.82
C VAL A 224 5.41 8.42 -6.50
N TRP A 225 4.32 8.69 -5.79
CA TRP A 225 2.96 8.63 -6.31
C TRP A 225 2.41 10.03 -6.43
N LEU A 226 2.06 10.44 -7.64
CA LEU A 226 1.33 11.68 -7.86
C LEU A 226 -0.17 11.39 -7.81
N LEU A 227 -0.81 11.81 -6.72
CA LEU A 227 -2.22 11.51 -6.43
C LEU A 227 -3.17 12.49 -7.14
N GLY A 228 -2.74 13.73 -7.33
CA GLY A 228 -3.56 14.78 -7.91
C GLY A 228 -2.78 16.02 -8.30
N ARG A 229 -3.36 16.82 -9.18
CA ARG A 229 -2.82 18.10 -9.68
C ARG A 229 -3.88 19.20 -9.60
N GLU A 230 -3.42 20.44 -9.75
CA GLU A 230 -4.25 21.65 -9.85
C GLU A 230 -5.05 21.98 -8.59
N PHE A 231 -4.63 21.50 -7.42
CA PHE A 231 -5.25 21.86 -6.15
C PHE A 231 -4.82 23.27 -5.71
N GLY A 232 -5.79 24.10 -5.35
CA GLY A 232 -5.52 25.29 -4.56
C GLY A 232 -5.22 24.92 -3.10
N ALA A 233 -4.37 25.69 -2.42
CA ALA A 233 -3.86 25.35 -1.08
C ALA A 233 -4.96 25.02 -0.07
N ARG A 234 -5.97 25.89 0.05
CA ARG A 234 -7.11 25.67 0.95
C ARG A 234 -7.83 24.35 0.68
N GLN A 235 -7.99 23.97 -0.59
CA GLN A 235 -8.66 22.73 -0.96
C GLN A 235 -7.78 21.52 -0.64
N ALA A 236 -6.48 21.57 -0.97
CA ALA A 236 -5.54 20.51 -0.61
C ALA A 236 -5.52 20.28 0.90
N HIS A 237 -5.37 21.34 1.70
CA HIS A 237 -5.38 21.26 3.16
C HIS A 237 -6.70 20.66 3.68
N THR A 238 -7.85 21.16 3.22
CA THR A 238 -9.16 20.60 3.61
C THR A 238 -9.27 19.09 3.33
N VAL A 239 -8.78 18.65 2.17
CA VAL A 239 -8.80 17.23 1.78
C VAL A 239 -7.84 16.41 2.64
N LEU A 240 -6.61 16.89 2.81
CA LEU A 240 -5.54 16.18 3.49
C LEU A 240 -5.75 16.13 5.01
N ASP A 241 -6.18 17.22 5.63
CA ASP A 241 -6.55 17.26 7.05
C ASP A 241 -7.69 16.30 7.36
N GLY A 242 -8.64 16.13 6.42
CA GLY A 242 -9.76 15.19 6.57
C GLY A 242 -9.34 13.72 6.57
N VAL A 243 -8.20 13.38 5.95
CA VAL A 243 -7.69 12.00 5.91
C VAL A 243 -6.53 11.75 6.86
N LEU A 244 -5.85 12.80 7.33
CA LEU A 244 -4.66 12.70 8.18
C LEU A 244 -4.86 11.82 9.44
N PRO A 245 -5.97 11.90 10.19
CA PRO A 245 -6.19 11.03 11.35
C PRO A 245 -6.16 9.53 11.01
N ARG A 246 -6.40 9.18 9.75
CA ARG A 246 -6.49 7.80 9.25
C ARG A 246 -5.16 7.30 8.69
N MET A 247 -4.07 8.06 8.78
CA MET A 247 -2.78 7.70 8.17
C MET A 247 -2.24 6.33 8.65
N ARG A 248 -2.55 5.93 9.88
CA ARG A 248 -2.08 4.68 10.50
C ARG A 248 -2.93 3.45 10.17
N GLU A 249 -4.08 3.64 9.52
CA GLU A 249 -4.93 2.52 9.09
C GLU A 249 -4.23 1.70 8.01
N PRO A 250 -4.50 0.38 7.91
CA PRO A 250 -4.08 -0.40 6.75
C PRO A 250 -4.59 0.24 5.44
N ASN A 251 -3.74 0.27 4.42
CA ASN A 251 -4.05 0.84 3.10
C ASN A 251 -4.58 2.30 3.16
N SER A 252 -4.14 3.08 4.13
CA SER A 252 -4.49 4.50 4.25
C SER A 252 -4.02 5.34 3.06
N LEU A 253 -2.92 4.96 2.39
CA LEU A 253 -2.47 5.63 1.18
C LEU A 253 -3.48 5.46 0.02
N ILE A 254 -4.12 4.28 -0.05
CA ILE A 254 -5.17 3.99 -1.04
C ILE A 254 -6.41 4.83 -0.76
N LEU A 255 -6.76 4.98 0.53
CA LEU A 255 -7.82 5.89 0.95
C LEU A 255 -7.50 7.34 0.54
N ALA A 256 -6.30 7.83 0.83
CA ALA A 256 -5.88 9.19 0.47
C ALA A 256 -5.97 9.42 -1.06
N ALA A 257 -5.47 8.49 -1.87
CA ALA A 257 -5.56 8.54 -3.32
C ALA A 257 -7.03 8.62 -3.80
N GLY A 258 -7.92 7.81 -3.21
CA GLY A 258 -9.35 7.83 -3.52
C GLY A 258 -10.02 9.16 -3.18
N VAL A 259 -9.74 9.73 -1.99
CA VAL A 259 -10.31 11.01 -1.55
C VAL A 259 -9.79 12.17 -2.42
N VAL A 260 -8.50 12.19 -2.74
CA VAL A 260 -7.90 13.19 -3.64
C VAL A 260 -8.54 13.11 -5.02
N HIS A 261 -8.72 11.91 -5.56
CA HIS A 261 -9.40 11.73 -6.84
C HIS A 261 -10.85 12.23 -6.81
N ALA A 262 -11.62 11.86 -5.79
CA ALA A 262 -13.01 12.32 -5.64
C ALA A 262 -13.11 13.86 -5.56
N ALA A 263 -12.23 14.49 -4.79
CA ALA A 263 -12.16 15.95 -4.65
C ALA A 263 -11.86 16.65 -5.99
N ARG A 264 -10.98 16.06 -6.80
CA ARG A 264 -10.66 16.55 -8.15
C ARG A 264 -11.86 16.40 -9.11
N SER A 265 -12.53 15.26 -9.09
CA SER A 265 -13.66 14.97 -9.99
C SER A 265 -14.86 15.90 -9.76
N LEU A 266 -15.15 16.26 -8.50
CA LEU A 266 -16.22 17.22 -8.17
C LEU A 266 -15.98 18.62 -8.77
N ARG A 267 -14.72 19.01 -8.99
CA ARG A 267 -14.36 20.28 -9.63
C ARG A 267 -14.69 20.27 -11.12
N GLY A 268 -14.35 19.18 -11.81
CA GLY A 268 -14.65 19.02 -13.24
C GLY A 268 -16.13 19.17 -13.53
N THR A 269 -16.99 18.59 -12.68
CA THR A 269 -18.44 18.69 -12.80
C THR A 269 -18.96 20.11 -12.56
N ARG A 270 -18.46 20.82 -11.53
CA ARG A 270 -18.86 22.21 -11.25
C ARG A 270 -18.42 23.18 -12.36
N HIS A 271 -17.21 23.00 -12.89
CA HIS A 271 -16.72 23.83 -14.00
C HIS A 271 -17.51 23.58 -15.29
N ARG A 272 -17.89 22.34 -15.57
CA ARG A 272 -18.70 21.98 -16.74
C ARG A 272 -20.16 22.43 -16.61
N ALA A 273 -20.71 22.41 -15.39
CA ALA A 273 -22.04 22.96 -15.11
C ALA A 273 -22.07 24.49 -15.21
N ALA A 274 -21.02 25.19 -14.75
CA ALA A 274 -20.90 26.64 -14.88
C ALA A 274 -20.81 27.08 -16.36
N LEU A 275 -20.11 26.30 -17.20
CA LEU A 275 -20.02 26.54 -18.65
C LEU A 275 -21.31 26.15 -19.42
N ARG A 276 -22.23 25.41 -18.79
CA ARG A 276 -23.52 24.99 -19.38
C ARG A 276 -24.70 25.87 -18.95
N ARG A 277 -24.49 26.97 -18.22
CA ARG A 277 -25.58 27.93 -18.00
C ARG A 277 -26.04 28.46 -19.37
N PRO A 278 -27.30 28.22 -19.77
CA PRO A 278 -27.82 28.73 -21.02
C PRO A 278 -27.71 30.24 -20.96
N GLY A 279 -27.11 30.83 -22.00
CA GLY A 279 -27.23 32.25 -22.25
C GLY A 279 -28.70 32.63 -22.15
N ALA A 280 -28.95 33.72 -21.44
CA ALA A 280 -30.24 34.37 -21.35
C ALA A 280 -30.95 34.29 -22.71
N ALA A 281 -32.03 33.51 -22.75
CA ALA A 281 -33.00 33.63 -23.83
C ALA A 281 -33.42 35.09 -23.84
N GLY A 282 -33.02 35.80 -24.89
CA GLY A 282 -33.32 37.20 -25.08
C GLY A 282 -34.80 37.43 -24.85
N THR A 283 -35.11 38.29 -23.90
CA THR A 283 -36.41 38.92 -23.78
C THR A 283 -36.70 39.59 -25.12
N GLN A 284 -37.43 38.91 -26.00
CA GLN A 284 -38.05 39.55 -27.16
C GLN A 284 -39.13 40.47 -26.59
N THR A 285 -38.78 41.74 -26.44
CA THR A 285 -39.71 42.83 -26.18
C THR A 285 -40.68 42.87 -27.35
N ARG A 286 -41.86 42.30 -27.15
CA ARG A 286 -42.98 42.35 -28.09
C ARG A 286 -43.45 43.81 -28.14
N VAL A 287 -43.10 44.49 -29.22
CA VAL A 287 -43.64 45.82 -29.55
C VAL A 287 -45.14 45.66 -29.79
N PRO A 288 -46.01 46.41 -29.10
CA PRO A 288 -47.43 46.41 -29.42
C PRO A 288 -47.65 47.14 -30.74
N ASP A 289 -48.22 46.41 -31.70
CA ASP A 289 -48.64 46.91 -33.00
C ASP A 289 -49.82 47.86 -32.81
N ALA A 290 -49.70 49.06 -33.37
CA ALA A 290 -50.65 50.14 -33.22
C ALA A 290 -51.49 50.24 -34.51
N GLY A 291 -52.76 49.82 -34.40
CA GLY A 291 -53.90 50.43 -35.07
C GLY A 291 -54.00 50.34 -36.59
N GLU A 292 -55.02 49.63 -37.06
CA GLU A 292 -55.74 49.97 -38.29
C GLU A 292 -57.23 50.20 -37.93
N PRO A 293 -57.83 51.35 -38.27
CA PRO A 293 -59.27 51.55 -38.21
C PRO A 293 -59.91 51.11 -39.53
N ASP A 294 -60.91 50.23 -39.47
CA ASP A 294 -61.81 49.97 -40.59
C ASP A 294 -62.97 50.98 -40.59
N ASP A 295 -63.28 51.47 -41.80
CA ASP A 295 -64.43 52.29 -42.20
C ASP A 295 -65.78 51.57 -42.02
#